data_AF-C1MX33-F1
#
_entry.id   AF-C1MX33-F1
#
_cell.length_a   1.000
_cell.length_b   1.000
_cell.length_c   1.000
_cell.angle_alpha   90.00
_cell.angle_beta   90.00
_cell.angle_gamma   90.00
#
_symmetry.space_group_name_H-M   'P 1'
#
loop_
_entity.id
_entity.type
_entity.pdbx_description
1 polymer ?
#
loop_
_entity_poly.entity_id
_entity_poly.type
_entity_poly.pdbx_seq_one_letter_code
_entity_poly.pdbx_strand_id
1 'polypeptide(L)'
;MADIVTELQESVDRLNEAFYNSVGVLQRDAKPASVVEGADPSEGVDEAQVREMARSVMDESRKIDELASALPPVDLDADAQLARIAKLAEEDHALGEELRAELTRAKKTLTKVTAAFEAVTDDILLTREETTGGDEDT
;
A
#
# COMPACT_ATOMS: atom_id res chain seq x y z
N MET A 1 -1.30 -7.22 -0.06
CA MET A 1 -1.69 -6.06 -0.87
C MET A 1 -2.41 -6.62 -2.07
N ALA A 2 -3.72 -6.82 -1.93
CA ALA A 2 -4.55 -7.37 -3.00
C ALA A 2 -4.78 -6.29 -4.06
N ASP A 3 -4.92 -6.71 -5.31
CA ASP A 3 -5.37 -5.84 -6.40
C ASP A 3 -6.75 -5.27 -6.05
N ILE A 4 -7.02 -4.01 -6.40
CA ILE A 4 -8.31 -3.34 -6.16
C ILE A 4 -9.46 -4.17 -6.76
N VAL A 5 -9.21 -4.82 -7.90
CA VAL A 5 -10.19 -5.71 -8.54
C VAL A 5 -10.46 -6.95 -7.69
N THR A 6 -9.41 -7.56 -7.10
CA THR A 6 -9.57 -8.70 -6.19
C THR A 6 -10.29 -8.28 -4.91
N GLU A 7 -9.96 -7.12 -4.34
CA GLU A 7 -10.62 -6.63 -3.13
C GLU A 7 -12.11 -6.32 -3.40
N LEU A 8 -12.45 -5.81 -4.59
CA LEU A 8 -13.83 -5.61 -5.01
C LEU A 8 -14.58 -6.94 -5.10
N GLN A 9 -13.99 -7.96 -5.71
CA GLN A 9 -14.58 -9.31 -5.79
C GLN A 9 -14.84 -9.89 -4.40
N GLU A 10 -13.85 -9.81 -3.49
CA GLU A 10 -14.02 -10.26 -2.12
C GLU A 10 -15.12 -9.50 -1.36
N SER A 11 -15.29 -8.19 -1.62
CA SER A 11 -16.37 -7.41 -1.00
C SER A 11 -17.75 -7.79 -1.52
N VAL A 12 -17.86 -8.14 -2.81
CA VAL A 12 -19.09 -8.68 -3.38
C VAL A 12 -19.42 -10.04 -2.77
N ASP A 13 -18.42 -10.91 -2.57
CA ASP A 13 -18.61 -12.20 -1.91
C ASP A 13 -19.09 -12.05 -0.47
N ARG A 14 -18.48 -11.13 0.30
CA ARG A 14 -18.92 -10.79 1.67
C ARG A 14 -20.34 -10.23 1.70
N LEU A 15 -20.70 -9.36 0.74
CA LEU A 15 -22.06 -8.84 0.63
C LEU A 15 -23.06 -9.98 0.38
N ASN A 16 -22.75 -10.90 -0.51
CA ASN A 16 -23.59 -12.08 -0.79
C ASN A 16 -23.75 -12.96 0.44
N GLU A 17 -22.68 -13.21 1.19
CA GLU A 17 -22.73 -13.95 2.45
C GLU A 17 -23.61 -13.24 3.49
N ALA A 18 -23.45 -11.92 3.65
CA ALA A 18 -24.27 -11.12 4.55
C ALA A 18 -25.76 -11.19 4.17
N PHE A 19 -26.09 -11.13 2.87
CA PHE A 19 -27.47 -11.28 2.40
C PHE A 19 -28.03 -12.67 2.68
N TYR A 20 -27.31 -13.72 2.31
CA TYR A 20 -27.78 -15.09 2.49
C TYR A 20 -28.00 -15.42 3.97
N ASN A 21 -27.07 -15.03 4.83
CA ASN A 21 -27.18 -15.24 6.27
C ASN A 21 -28.32 -14.43 6.87
N SER A 22 -28.46 -13.15 6.49
CA SER A 22 -29.53 -12.28 7.01
C SER A 22 -30.91 -12.77 6.60
N VAL A 23 -31.09 -13.12 5.33
CA VAL A 23 -32.34 -13.68 4.81
C VAL A 23 -32.64 -15.03 5.44
N GLY A 24 -31.63 -15.91 5.61
CA GLY A 24 -31.80 -17.21 6.25
C GLY A 24 -32.23 -17.10 7.71
N VAL A 25 -31.62 -16.19 8.48
CA VAL A 25 -31.99 -15.89 9.87
C VAL A 25 -33.41 -15.34 9.94
N LEU A 26 -33.76 -14.38 9.08
CA LEU A 26 -35.12 -13.84 9.00
C LEU A 26 -36.15 -14.91 8.64
N GLN A 27 -35.85 -15.82 7.71
CA GLN A 27 -36.79 -16.88 7.32
C GLN A 27 -36.99 -17.93 8.42
N ARG A 28 -35.91 -18.29 9.13
CA ARG A 28 -35.95 -19.31 10.18
C ARG A 28 -36.62 -18.80 11.45
N ASP A 29 -36.30 -17.57 11.84
CA ASP A 29 -36.62 -17.02 13.15
C ASP A 29 -37.58 -15.81 13.07
N ALA A 30 -38.29 -15.62 11.95
CA ALA A 30 -39.29 -14.56 11.83
C ALA A 30 -40.40 -14.74 12.85
N LYS A 31 -40.73 -13.64 13.53
CA LYS A 31 -41.88 -13.58 14.43
C LYS A 31 -43.18 -13.74 13.63
N PRO A 32 -44.14 -14.58 14.09
CA PRO A 32 -45.46 -14.67 13.48
C PRO A 32 -46.15 -13.30 13.48
N ALA A 33 -46.70 -12.90 12.35
CA ALA A 33 -47.49 -11.67 12.28
C ALA A 33 -48.78 -11.86 13.08
N SER A 34 -48.94 -11.13 14.19
CA SER A 34 -50.20 -11.12 14.94
C SER A 34 -51.23 -10.27 14.22
N VAL A 35 -52.43 -10.81 14.05
CA VAL A 35 -53.62 -10.09 13.56
C VAL A 35 -54.37 -9.41 14.73
N VAL A 36 -53.98 -9.71 15.96
CA VAL A 36 -54.60 -9.20 17.20
C VAL A 36 -53.63 -8.26 17.91
N GLU A 37 -54.06 -7.04 18.22
CA GLU A 37 -53.27 -6.10 19.02
C GLU A 37 -52.94 -6.71 20.38
N GLY A 38 -51.65 -6.90 20.68
CA GLY A 38 -51.18 -7.33 22.00
C GLY A 38 -50.83 -8.83 22.15
N ALA A 39 -50.86 -9.64 21.09
CA ALA A 39 -50.23 -10.96 21.16
C ALA A 39 -48.71 -10.78 21.04
N ASP A 40 -47.98 -11.02 22.14
CA ASP A 40 -46.53 -10.90 22.19
C ASP A 40 -45.89 -12.16 21.56
N PRO A 41 -45.27 -12.07 20.37
CA PRO A 41 -44.50 -13.16 19.82
C PRO A 41 -43.13 -13.11 20.51
N SER A 42 -43.05 -13.77 21.67
CA SER A 42 -41.84 -13.77 22.50
C SER A 42 -40.66 -14.53 21.87
N GLU A 43 -40.90 -15.25 20.78
CA GLU A 43 -39.89 -16.07 20.10
C GLU A 43 -39.67 -15.58 18.66
N GLY A 44 -38.42 -15.22 18.35
CA GLY A 44 -37.97 -14.82 17.02
C GLY A 44 -36.90 -13.72 17.06
N VAL A 45 -36.32 -13.42 15.91
CA VAL A 45 -35.31 -12.37 15.71
C VAL A 45 -35.84 -11.02 16.19
N ASP A 46 -35.04 -10.33 16.98
CA ASP A 46 -35.36 -9.01 17.49
C ASP A 46 -35.05 -7.91 16.46
N GLU A 47 -35.64 -6.73 16.64
CA GLU A 47 -35.43 -5.60 15.72
C GLU A 47 -33.98 -5.08 15.75
N ALA A 48 -33.25 -5.31 16.84
CA ALA A 48 -31.86 -4.89 16.99
C ALA A 48 -30.93 -5.72 16.09
N GLN A 49 -31.12 -7.03 16.05
CA GLN A 49 -30.47 -7.99 15.17
C GLN A 49 -30.80 -7.69 13.71
N VAL A 50 -32.06 -7.37 13.38
CA VAL A 50 -32.41 -6.94 12.00
C VAL A 50 -31.66 -5.67 11.61
N ARG A 51 -31.58 -4.69 12.52
CA ARG A 51 -30.81 -3.46 12.26
C ARG A 51 -29.32 -3.71 12.13
N GLU A 52 -28.75 -4.62 12.91
CA GLU A 52 -27.33 -5.00 12.82
C GLU A 52 -27.03 -5.71 11.49
N MET A 53 -27.88 -6.65 11.08
CA MET A 53 -27.79 -7.32 9.78
C MET A 53 -27.90 -6.32 8.61
N ALA A 54 -28.88 -5.42 8.67
CA ALA A 54 -29.03 -4.37 7.66
C ALA A 54 -27.82 -3.41 7.63
N ARG A 55 -27.24 -3.10 8.79
CA ARG A 55 -26.04 -2.28 8.89
C ARG A 55 -24.83 -2.98 8.23
N SER A 56 -24.64 -4.27 8.50
CA SER A 56 -23.56 -5.06 7.88
C SER A 56 -23.65 -5.06 6.35
N VAL A 57 -24.85 -5.24 5.80
CA VAL A 57 -25.11 -5.15 4.35
C VAL A 57 -24.79 -3.76 3.80
N MET A 58 -25.21 -2.70 4.50
CA MET A 58 -24.96 -1.32 4.08
C MET A 58 -23.47 -0.94 4.15
N ASP A 59 -22.76 -1.41 5.16
CA ASP A 59 -21.33 -1.16 5.33
C ASP A 59 -20.52 -1.84 4.21
N GLU A 60 -20.84 -3.09 3.85
CA GLU A 60 -20.21 -3.77 2.69
C GLU A 60 -20.60 -3.14 1.35
N SER A 61 -21.85 -2.71 1.17
CA SER A 61 -22.27 -1.99 -0.04
C SER A 61 -21.52 -0.67 -0.21
N ARG A 62 -21.31 0.07 0.88
CA ARG A 62 -20.51 1.32 0.84
C ARG A 62 -19.06 1.03 0.49
N LYS A 63 -18.49 -0.04 1.05
CA LYS A 63 -17.12 -0.45 0.73
C LYS A 63 -16.97 -0.77 -0.76
N ILE A 64 -17.96 -1.40 -1.38
CA ILE A 64 -17.99 -1.63 -2.83
C ILE A 64 -17.99 -0.30 -3.61
N ASP A 65 -18.81 0.67 -3.21
CA ASP A 65 -18.86 1.98 -3.88
C ASP A 65 -17.52 2.74 -3.74
N GLU A 66 -16.91 2.70 -2.56
CA GLU A 66 -15.59 3.29 -2.32
C GLU A 66 -14.52 2.64 -3.19
N LEU A 67 -14.47 1.30 -3.26
CA LEU A 67 -13.53 0.56 -4.10
C LEU A 67 -13.77 0.81 -5.59
N ALA A 68 -15.03 0.88 -6.03
CA ALA A 68 -15.38 1.20 -7.40
C ALA A 68 -14.95 2.63 -7.78
N SER A 69 -15.06 3.59 -6.86
CA SER A 69 -14.60 4.96 -7.06
C SER A 69 -13.07 5.09 -7.06
N ALA A 70 -12.37 4.18 -6.37
CA ALA A 70 -10.92 4.14 -6.31
C ALA A 70 -10.28 3.46 -7.54
N LEU A 71 -11.09 2.85 -8.41
CA LEU A 71 -10.57 2.25 -9.64
C LEU A 71 -9.90 3.32 -10.51
N PRO A 72 -8.66 3.10 -10.97
CA PRO A 72 -8.00 4.03 -11.85
C PRO A 72 -8.80 4.18 -13.16
N PRO A 73 -8.81 5.38 -13.78
CA PRO A 73 -9.42 5.56 -15.08
C PRO A 73 -8.69 4.68 -16.09
N VAL A 74 -9.34 3.58 -16.48
CA VAL A 74 -8.84 2.67 -17.49
C VAL A 74 -9.34 3.21 -18.83
N ASP A 75 -8.45 3.72 -19.67
CA ASP A 75 -8.79 4.01 -21.06
C ASP A 75 -9.23 2.70 -21.70
N LEU A 76 -10.45 2.63 -22.27
CA LEU A 76 -10.98 1.39 -22.86
C LEU A 76 -10.19 0.92 -24.10
N ASP A 77 -9.28 1.76 -24.60
CA ASP A 77 -8.40 1.43 -25.72
C ASP A 77 -7.07 0.83 -25.24
N ALA A 78 -6.89 -0.46 -25.52
CA ALA A 78 -5.68 -1.20 -25.15
C ALA A 78 -4.43 -0.65 -25.84
N ASP A 79 -4.55 -0.13 -27.06
CA ASP A 79 -3.40 0.38 -27.81
C ASP A 79 -2.87 1.68 -27.21
N ALA A 80 -3.76 2.57 -26.76
CA ALA A 80 -3.39 3.78 -26.00
C ALA A 80 -2.66 3.43 -24.69
N GLN A 81 -3.10 2.38 -23.98
CA GLN A 81 -2.44 1.92 -22.76
C GLN A 81 -1.04 1.38 -23.05
N LEU A 82 -0.90 0.55 -24.08
CA LEU A 82 0.41 0.00 -24.50
C LEU A 82 1.37 1.12 -24.91
N ALA A 83 0.90 2.13 -25.64
CA ALA A 83 1.69 3.30 -26.01
C ALA A 83 2.15 4.08 -24.76
N ARG A 84 1.27 4.23 -23.76
CA ARG A 84 1.60 4.89 -22.49
C ARG A 84 2.66 4.11 -21.70
N ILE A 85 2.55 2.77 -21.67
CA ILE A 85 3.54 1.89 -21.02
C ILE A 85 4.89 2.00 -21.72
N ALA A 86 4.90 1.95 -23.06
CA ALA A 86 6.14 2.08 -23.84
C ALA A 86 6.84 3.41 -23.58
N LYS A 87 6.08 4.51 -23.54
CA LYS A 87 6.61 5.83 -23.20
C LYS A 87 7.20 5.88 -21.79
N LEU A 88 6.50 5.34 -20.79
CA LEU A 88 7.00 5.29 -19.41
C LEU A 88 8.27 4.44 -19.30
N ALA A 89 8.37 3.33 -20.04
CA ALA A 89 9.56 2.50 -20.05
C ALA A 89 10.77 3.22 -20.67
N GLU A 90 10.55 4.03 -21.70
CA GLU A 90 11.59 4.87 -22.29
C GLU A 90 12.06 5.96 -21.32
N GLU A 91 11.12 6.65 -20.66
CA GLU A 91 11.41 7.65 -19.63
C GLU A 91 12.19 7.06 -18.45
N ASP A 92 11.78 5.90 -17.95
CA ASP A 92 12.46 5.19 -16.85
C ASP A 92 13.87 4.76 -17.25
N HIS A 93 14.04 4.25 -18.47
CA HIS A 93 15.36 3.88 -18.98
C HIS A 93 16.30 5.09 -19.07
N ALA A 94 15.82 6.21 -19.63
CA ALA A 94 16.60 7.44 -19.74
C ALA A 94 17.01 7.99 -18.36
N LEU A 95 16.06 8.03 -17.42
CA LEU A 95 16.32 8.47 -16.04
C LEU A 95 17.30 7.54 -15.32
N GLY A 96 17.20 6.23 -15.57
CA GLY A 96 18.14 5.24 -15.05
C GLY A 96 19.57 5.44 -15.54
N GLU A 97 19.76 5.80 -16.81
CA GLU A 97 21.08 6.14 -17.36
C GLU A 97 21.64 7.42 -16.75
N GLU A 98 20.81 8.45 -16.57
CA GLU A 98 21.19 9.69 -15.90
C GLU A 98 21.65 9.42 -14.46
N LEU A 99 20.87 8.64 -13.71
CA LEU A 99 21.19 8.25 -12.34
C LEU A 99 22.52 7.49 -12.26
N ARG A 100 22.81 6.59 -13.21
CA ARG A 100 24.10 5.87 -13.28
C ARG A 100 25.26 6.82 -13.55
N ALA A 101 25.08 7.78 -14.44
CA ALA A 101 26.10 8.78 -14.75
C ALA A 101 26.40 9.66 -13.53
N GLU A 102 25.37 10.10 -12.82
CA GLU A 102 25.52 10.90 -11.60
C GLU A 102 26.20 10.10 -10.48
N LEU A 103 25.79 8.86 -10.24
CA LEU A 103 26.46 7.96 -9.28
C LEU A 103 27.94 7.76 -9.62
N THR A 104 28.29 7.65 -10.90
CA THR A 104 29.68 7.51 -11.32
C THR A 104 30.49 8.77 -11.01
N ARG A 105 29.91 9.96 -11.25
CA ARG A 105 30.55 11.24 -10.88
C ARG A 105 30.71 11.36 -9.37
N ALA A 106 29.67 11.06 -8.60
CA ALA A 106 29.70 11.08 -7.14
C ALA A 106 30.76 10.13 -6.58
N LYS A 107 30.84 8.88 -7.08
CA LYS A 107 31.88 7.91 -6.71
C LYS A 107 33.29 8.43 -6.99
N LYS A 108 33.52 9.03 -8.16
CA LYS A 108 34.83 9.61 -8.51
C LYS A 108 35.22 10.74 -7.56
N THR A 109 34.28 11.61 -7.20
CA THR A 109 34.51 12.68 -6.23
C THR A 109 34.81 12.10 -4.85
N LEU A 110 34.07 11.07 -4.42
CA LEU A 110 34.32 10.39 -3.15
C LEU A 110 35.73 9.81 -3.10
N THR A 111 36.17 9.07 -4.13
CA THR A 111 37.53 8.52 -4.19
C THR A 111 38.60 9.61 -4.11
N LYS A 112 38.40 10.76 -4.78
CA LYS A 112 39.34 11.89 -4.69
C LYS A 112 39.41 12.47 -3.28
N VAL A 113 38.27 12.62 -2.62
CA VAL A 113 38.20 13.14 -1.25
C VAL A 113 38.85 12.16 -0.28
N THR A 114 38.56 10.86 -0.39
CA THR A 114 39.21 9.82 0.41
C THR A 114 40.72 9.79 0.21
N ALA A 115 41.21 9.83 -1.04
CA ALA A 115 42.63 9.87 -1.32
C ALA A 115 43.32 11.14 -0.78
N ALA A 116 42.65 12.29 -0.82
CA ALA A 116 43.16 13.51 -0.21
C ALA A 116 43.21 13.41 1.32
N PHE A 117 42.21 12.79 1.95
CA PHE A 117 42.22 12.51 3.39
C PHE A 117 43.32 11.54 3.80
N GLU A 118 43.55 10.48 3.03
CA GLU A 118 44.65 9.54 3.24
C GLU A 118 46.01 10.26 3.16
N ALA A 119 46.24 11.05 2.10
CA ALA A 119 47.48 11.80 1.93
C ALA A 119 47.73 12.81 3.08
N VAL A 120 46.70 13.50 3.55
CA VAL A 120 46.81 14.41 4.71
C VAL A 120 47.10 13.63 6.00
N THR A 121 46.50 12.46 6.17
CA THR A 121 46.74 11.61 7.35
C THR A 121 48.17 11.06 7.34
N ASP A 122 48.67 10.63 6.18
CA ASP A 122 50.06 10.17 6.01
C ASP A 122 51.07 11.31 6.24
N ASP A 123 50.81 12.52 5.73
CA ASP A 123 51.66 13.70 5.96
C ASP A 123 51.73 14.06 7.46
N ILE A 124 50.60 14.02 8.18
CA ILE A 124 50.56 14.26 9.63
C ILE A 124 51.29 13.17 10.41
N LEU A 125 51.20 11.91 9.99
CA LEU A 125 51.91 10.80 10.63
C LEU A 125 53.43 10.90 10.41
N LEU A 126 53.86 11.21 9.19
CA LEU A 126 55.28 11.38 8.84
C LEU A 126 55.90 12.59 9.55
N THR A 127 55.22 13.74 9.54
CA THR A 127 55.69 14.93 10.27
C THR A 127 55.72 14.72 11.78
N ARG A 128 54.84 13.88 12.34
CA ARG A 128 54.89 13.50 13.76
C ARG A 128 56.09 12.58 14.07
N GLU A 129 56.41 11.62 13.21
CA GLU A 129 57.58 10.76 13.38
C GLU A 129 58.90 11.56 13.30
N GLU A 130 59.01 12.53 12.39
CA GLU A 130 60.17 13.43 12.30
C GLU A 130 60.33 14.31 13.55
N THR A 131 59.24 14.76 14.19
CA THR A 131 59.32 15.51 15.47
C THR A 131 59.71 14.66 16.67
N THR A 132 59.58 13.33 16.60
CA THR A 132 60.00 12.41 17.68
C THR A 132 61.41 11.84 17.52
N GLY A 133 62.05 12.00 16.36
CA GLY A 133 63.42 11.55 16.11
C GLY A 133 64.51 12.60 16.38
N GLY A 134 64.14 13.79 16.85
CA GLY A 134 65.05 14.93 17.04
C GLY A 134 65.65 15.10 18.45
N ASP A 135 65.31 14.25 19.42
CA ASP A 135 65.76 14.37 20.82
C ASP A 135 66.77 13.27 21.25
N GLU A 136 67.43 12.59 20.31
CA GLU A 136 68.57 11.68 20.60
C GLU A 136 69.86 12.15 19.90
N ASP A 137 70.38 13.32 20.26
CA ASP A 137 71.83 13.56 20.30
C ASP A 137 72.14 14.91 21.00
N THR A 138 72.33 14.88 22.32
CA THR A 138 73.36 15.65 23.07
C THR A 138 73.39 15.27 24.54
#